data_AF-A0A2G1WGJ3-F1
#
_entry.id   AF-A0A2G1WGJ3-F1
#
_cell.length_a   1.000
_cell.length_b   1.000
_cell.length_c   1.000
_cell.angle_alpha   90.00
_cell.angle_beta   90.00
_cell.angle_gamma   90.00
#
_symmetry.space_group_name_H-M   'P 1'
#
loop_
_entity.id
_entity.type
_entity.pdbx_description
1 polymer ?
#
loop_
_entity_poly.entity_id
_entity_poly.type
_entity_poly.pdbx_seq_one_letter_code
_entity_poly.pdbx_strand_id
1 'polypeptide(L)'
;MGDRTGAERAAVSTHPVEVVTVTTEPTTLVGAHAPDWGASRLSKTNRADEQNGRETASAPPSRFRPLTERNGVTLRQEVRDWHDLDDAPISWKGATDAWGSYIRDKEDVETVFEDVSGNRASGSKPHRFDPEYADKQYAKLKDLERGISEEYGKRLHTAMLTFTASSTDDDGRPLPPVDHLDGLLSSWEAVRRALDRALDGRRYERLAILEPHQSGYFHIHMAVFVDGPVRTSTLAEPIEAHVRNCDLAEWDAHDLDDDSTVSVRHAGGDRTDDDSLDELAIYLAEYLGTYGDDPLDQPEHVQAANALLWATGRQRWRPSNGAQSYMATEAREPGTDWSVVGIEVDGEFRPADPENGGVDRFTTAGLDPPD
;
A
#
# COMPACT_ATOMS: atom_id res chain seq x y z
N MET A 1 -26.25 -71.89 -31.90
CA MET A 1 -26.05 -70.66 -32.71
C MET A 1 -27.32 -69.85 -32.50
N GLY A 2 -27.38 -69.04 -31.45
CA GLY A 2 -27.02 -67.62 -31.48
C GLY A 2 -28.26 -66.85 -31.97
N ASP A 3 -28.82 -65.86 -31.29
CA ASP A 3 -28.28 -65.01 -30.25
C ASP A 3 -29.43 -64.35 -29.45
N ARG A 4 -29.08 -63.97 -28.22
CA ARG A 4 -29.80 -63.12 -27.27
C ARG A 4 -29.93 -61.71 -27.86
N THR A 5 -31.01 -60.99 -27.60
CA THR A 5 -31.09 -59.88 -26.62
C THR A 5 -32.48 -59.24 -26.83
N GLY A 6 -33.27 -58.83 -25.85
CA GLY A 6 -32.97 -58.36 -24.50
C GLY A 6 -33.67 -57.00 -24.34
N ALA A 7 -35.00 -57.03 -24.15
CA ALA A 7 -35.80 -55.83 -23.87
C ALA A 7 -35.64 -55.45 -22.39
N GLU A 8 -34.84 -54.43 -22.11
CA GLU A 8 -34.61 -53.94 -20.77
C GLU A 8 -35.53 -52.76 -20.47
N ARG A 9 -36.44 -52.99 -19.52
CA ARG A 9 -37.29 -51.97 -18.88
C ARG A 9 -36.39 -51.15 -17.96
N ALA A 10 -36.30 -49.85 -18.17
CA ALA A 10 -35.69 -48.92 -17.23
C ALA A 10 -36.49 -48.93 -15.92
N ALA A 11 -35.89 -49.53 -14.89
CA ALA A 11 -36.36 -49.44 -13.52
C ALA A 11 -36.00 -48.05 -12.97
N VAL A 12 -37.02 -47.33 -12.49
CA VAL A 12 -36.87 -46.12 -11.68
C VAL A 12 -36.25 -46.56 -10.34
N SER A 13 -34.96 -46.30 -10.17
CA SER A 13 -34.29 -46.40 -8.87
C SER A 13 -34.38 -45.06 -8.17
N THR A 14 -35.26 -44.99 -7.18
CA THR A 14 -35.25 -43.96 -6.15
C THR A 14 -34.16 -44.31 -5.14
N HIS A 15 -32.97 -43.75 -5.33
CA HIS A 15 -31.97 -43.65 -4.28
C HIS A 15 -31.99 -42.24 -3.68
N PRO A 16 -31.85 -42.10 -2.35
CA PRO A 16 -31.86 -40.81 -1.70
C PRO A 16 -30.69 -39.95 -2.20
N VAL A 17 -30.99 -38.70 -2.55
CA VAL A 17 -29.98 -37.67 -2.74
C VAL A 17 -29.37 -37.40 -1.38
N GLU A 18 -28.19 -37.97 -1.14
CA GLU A 18 -27.35 -37.59 -0.02
C GLU A 18 -26.83 -36.18 -0.31
N VAL A 19 -27.44 -35.19 0.35
CA VAL A 19 -26.91 -33.83 0.40
C VAL A 19 -25.61 -33.91 1.19
N VAL A 20 -24.49 -34.01 0.47
CA VAL A 20 -23.18 -33.78 1.06
C VAL A 20 -23.08 -32.28 1.31
N THR A 21 -23.47 -31.87 2.52
CA THR A 21 -23.05 -30.59 3.09
C THR A 21 -21.53 -30.63 3.19
N VAL A 22 -20.83 -29.95 2.27
CA VAL A 22 -19.44 -29.58 2.48
C VAL A 22 -19.45 -28.46 3.50
N THR A 23 -19.38 -28.83 4.78
CA THR A 23 -18.92 -27.92 5.83
C THR A 23 -17.45 -27.65 5.57
N THR A 24 -17.15 -26.52 4.92
CA THR A 24 -15.82 -25.91 5.03
C THR A 24 -15.70 -25.37 6.44
N GLU A 25 -15.28 -26.23 7.37
CA GLU A 25 -14.65 -25.73 8.59
C GLU A 25 -13.42 -24.92 8.15
N PRO A 26 -13.24 -23.68 8.63
CA PRO A 26 -11.99 -22.96 8.39
C PRO A 26 -10.89 -23.77 9.04
N THR A 27 -10.12 -24.47 8.21
CA THR A 27 -8.85 -25.03 8.66
C THR A 27 -7.99 -23.81 8.96
N THR A 28 -7.87 -23.49 10.25
CA THR A 28 -6.83 -22.60 10.74
C THR A 28 -5.52 -23.13 10.20
N LEU A 29 -4.99 -22.44 9.19
CA LEU A 29 -3.64 -22.63 8.71
C LEU A 29 -2.72 -22.09 9.81
N VAL A 30 -2.55 -22.91 10.85
CA VAL A 30 -1.47 -22.77 11.81
C VAL A 30 -0.21 -22.94 10.99
N GLY A 31 0.43 -21.81 10.69
CA GLY A 31 1.70 -21.77 9.98
C GLY A 31 2.66 -22.78 10.60
N ALA A 32 3.21 -23.66 9.75
CA ALA A 32 4.14 -24.67 10.16
C ALA A 32 5.32 -24.01 10.90
N HIS A 33 5.48 -24.38 12.17
CA HIS A 33 6.68 -24.10 12.93
C HIS A 33 7.90 -24.65 12.18
N ALA A 34 8.74 -23.76 11.65
CA ALA A 34 10.14 -24.06 11.35
C ALA A 34 11.01 -23.46 12.48
N PRO A 35 12.06 -24.18 12.95
CA PRO A 35 12.72 -23.91 14.21
C PRO A 35 13.88 -22.90 14.09
N ASP A 36 14.02 -22.08 15.13
CA ASP A 36 15.27 -21.49 15.63
C ASP A 36 16.18 -20.74 14.62
N TRP A 37 15.74 -19.57 14.16
CA TRP A 37 16.64 -18.53 13.63
C TRP A 37 17.07 -17.56 14.74
N GLY A 38 17.83 -18.08 15.70
CA GLY A 38 18.56 -17.32 16.70
C GLY A 38 19.74 -16.54 16.09
N ALA A 39 19.43 -15.50 15.30
CA ALA A 39 20.27 -14.34 15.01
C ALA A 39 19.45 -13.39 14.14
N SER A 40 18.55 -12.63 14.78
CA SER A 40 17.79 -11.56 14.14
C SER A 40 18.77 -10.61 13.43
N ARG A 41 18.83 -10.73 12.09
CA ARG A 41 19.44 -9.71 11.25
C ARG A 41 18.53 -8.49 11.34
N LEU A 42 19.10 -7.39 11.86
CA LEU A 42 18.46 -6.09 11.93
C LEU A 42 17.89 -5.72 10.55
N SER A 43 16.65 -5.24 10.52
CA SER A 43 16.03 -4.68 9.32
C SER A 43 16.97 -3.62 8.72
N LYS A 44 17.17 -3.66 7.40
CA LYS A 44 18.10 -2.76 6.69
C LYS A 44 17.59 -1.31 6.57
N THR A 45 16.46 -0.95 7.17
CA THR A 45 15.72 0.30 6.93
C THR A 45 16.04 1.47 7.86
N ASN A 46 17.18 1.48 8.56
CA ASN A 46 17.43 2.41 9.67
C ASN A 46 18.49 3.48 9.35
N ARG A 47 18.18 4.42 8.44
CA ARG A 47 19.08 5.55 8.08
C ARG A 47 18.48 6.93 8.31
N ALA A 48 17.22 7.04 8.75
CA ALA A 48 16.59 8.36 8.83
C ALA A 48 16.99 9.21 10.05
N ASP A 49 17.87 8.74 10.96
CA ASP A 49 18.58 9.55 11.98
C ASP A 49 19.69 8.73 12.68
N GLU A 50 20.71 9.40 13.23
CA GLU A 50 21.80 8.77 14.01
C GLU A 50 21.26 7.96 15.20
N GLN A 51 21.68 6.70 15.31
CA GLN A 51 21.36 5.83 16.45
C GLN A 51 21.99 6.37 17.73
N ASN A 52 21.22 7.12 18.52
CA ASN A 52 21.50 7.34 19.93
C ASN A 52 20.21 7.36 20.76
N GLY A 53 20.05 6.34 21.61
CA GLY A 53 19.17 6.40 22.78
C GLY A 53 18.14 5.28 22.89
N ARG A 54 18.40 4.31 23.76
CA ARG A 54 17.33 3.55 24.43
C ARG A 54 16.56 4.52 25.33
N GLU A 55 15.37 4.96 24.93
CA GLU A 55 14.43 5.62 25.84
C GLU A 55 13.04 4.98 25.79
N THR A 56 12.41 4.99 26.95
CA THR A 56 11.18 4.28 27.29
C THR A 56 9.97 5.16 26.94
N ALA A 57 9.03 4.60 26.16
CA ALA A 57 7.60 4.92 26.04
C ALA A 57 7.12 6.35 26.38
N SER A 58 7.72 7.37 25.77
CA SER A 58 7.07 8.67 25.55
C SER A 58 6.96 8.86 24.05
N ALA A 59 5.80 9.30 23.57
CA ALA A 59 5.58 9.57 22.15
C ALA A 59 6.68 10.52 21.63
N PRO A 60 7.29 10.27 20.46
CA PRO A 60 8.34 11.12 19.91
C PRO A 60 7.91 12.59 19.87
N PRO A 61 8.81 13.57 20.06
CA PRO A 61 8.46 14.99 20.03
C PRO A 61 7.71 15.42 18.75
N SER A 62 7.98 14.76 17.62
CA SER A 62 7.26 14.96 16.36
C SER A 62 5.75 14.74 16.46
N ARG A 63 5.28 13.86 17.35
CA ARG A 63 3.86 13.55 17.53
C ARG A 63 3.05 14.74 18.03
N PHE A 64 3.69 15.67 18.72
CA PHE A 64 3.05 16.86 19.28
C PHE A 64 3.09 18.06 18.33
N ARG A 65 3.78 17.95 17.18
CA ARG A 65 3.75 18.97 16.12
C ARG A 65 2.37 18.96 15.43
N PRO A 66 1.85 20.12 14.98
CA PRO A 66 0.70 20.15 14.07
C PRO A 66 1.01 19.36 12.79
N LEU A 67 -0.03 18.87 12.10
CA LEU A 67 0.18 18.15 10.84
C LEU A 67 0.96 18.96 9.79
N THR A 68 0.71 20.27 9.73
CA THR A 68 1.44 21.26 8.91
C THR A 68 1.42 22.61 9.61
N GLU A 69 2.44 23.43 9.37
CA GLU A 69 2.47 24.85 9.74
C GLU A 69 2.22 25.76 8.52
N ARG A 70 2.02 25.18 7.33
CA ARG A 70 1.82 25.92 6.08
C ARG A 70 0.36 26.26 5.85
N ASN A 71 0.14 27.42 5.23
CA ASN A 71 -1.15 27.83 4.67
C ASN A 71 -1.41 27.16 3.32
N GLY A 72 -2.68 27.07 2.93
CA GLY A 72 -3.09 26.54 1.62
C GLY A 72 -3.02 25.01 1.52
N VAL A 73 -2.90 24.30 2.64
CA VAL A 73 -2.81 22.83 2.66
C VAL A 73 -4.21 22.25 2.89
N THR A 74 -4.68 21.43 1.96
CA THR A 74 -6.02 20.82 2.06
C THR A 74 -5.98 19.47 2.77
N LEU A 75 -6.67 19.37 3.91
CA LEU A 75 -6.73 18.18 4.76
C LEU A 75 -8.18 17.75 5.00
N ARG A 76 -8.38 16.54 5.50
CA ARG A 76 -9.67 16.04 6.00
C ARG A 76 -10.24 16.95 7.07
N GLN A 77 -11.53 17.25 7.04
CA GLN A 77 -12.16 18.14 8.02
C GLN A 77 -12.03 17.62 9.46
N GLU A 78 -11.96 16.30 9.64
CA GLU A 78 -11.82 15.64 10.93
C GLU A 78 -10.49 15.95 11.65
N VAL A 79 -9.49 16.51 10.95
CA VAL A 79 -8.22 16.94 11.57
C VAL A 79 -8.10 18.47 11.72
N ARG A 80 -9.20 19.22 11.50
CA ARG A 80 -9.24 20.65 11.80
C ARG A 80 -9.29 20.87 13.31
N ASP A 81 -8.48 21.79 13.80
CA ASP A 81 -8.64 22.29 15.17
C ASP A 81 -9.77 23.33 15.20
N TRP A 82 -10.91 22.95 15.76
CA TRP A 82 -12.09 23.83 15.86
C TRP A 82 -11.96 24.90 16.95
N HIS A 83 -10.92 24.83 17.79
CA HIS A 83 -10.61 25.84 18.80
C HIS A 83 -9.60 26.86 18.31
N ASP A 84 -8.95 26.59 17.19
CA ASP A 84 -8.03 27.49 16.53
C ASP A 84 -8.80 28.41 15.57
N LEU A 85 -8.52 29.72 15.63
CA LEU A 85 -9.19 30.72 14.80
C LEU A 85 -8.60 30.82 13.39
N ASP A 86 -7.45 30.19 13.17
CA ASP A 86 -6.60 30.32 11.98
C ASP A 86 -6.66 29.02 11.13
N ASP A 87 -7.75 28.27 11.26
CA ASP A 87 -7.97 27.01 10.55
C ASP A 87 -6.73 26.08 10.58
N ALA A 88 -6.08 26.01 11.74
CA ALA A 88 -4.93 25.14 11.92
C ALA A 88 -5.36 23.67 12.02
N PRO A 89 -4.50 22.72 11.61
CA PRO A 89 -4.73 21.31 11.88
C PRO A 89 -4.34 20.96 13.32
N ILE A 90 -4.96 19.92 13.86
CA ILE A 90 -4.54 19.31 15.12
C ILE A 90 -3.13 18.70 15.03
N SER A 91 -2.57 18.34 16.19
CA SER A 91 -1.30 17.61 16.29
C SER A 91 -1.33 16.27 15.56
N TRP A 92 -0.16 15.75 15.19
CA TRP A 92 -0.06 14.42 14.57
C TRP A 92 -0.61 13.31 15.47
N LYS A 93 -0.40 13.40 16.79
CA LYS A 93 -1.04 12.53 17.78
C LYS A 93 -2.56 12.64 17.70
N GLY A 94 -3.10 13.85 17.73
CA GLY A 94 -4.55 14.07 17.61
C GLY A 94 -5.12 13.51 16.31
N ALA A 95 -4.41 13.64 15.20
CA ALA A 95 -4.80 13.05 13.92
C ALA A 95 -4.76 11.51 13.95
N THR A 96 -3.82 10.93 14.69
CA THR A 96 -3.73 9.47 14.91
C THR A 96 -4.91 8.98 15.74
N ASP A 97 -5.27 9.71 16.80
CA ASP A 97 -6.44 9.40 17.63
C ASP A 97 -7.75 9.52 16.81
N ALA A 98 -7.89 10.58 16.00
CA ALA A 98 -9.04 10.79 15.12
C ALA A 98 -9.15 9.70 14.04
N TRP A 99 -8.02 9.29 13.46
CA TRP A 99 -7.97 8.15 12.54
C TRP A 99 -8.38 6.85 13.24
N GLY A 100 -7.92 6.61 14.46
CA GLY A 100 -8.31 5.44 15.24
C GLY A 100 -9.81 5.39 15.53
N SER A 101 -10.43 6.53 15.85
CA SER A 101 -11.89 6.64 15.95
C SER A 101 -12.58 6.34 14.62
N TYR A 102 -12.06 6.88 13.50
CA TYR A 102 -12.57 6.57 12.17
C TYR A 102 -12.54 5.07 11.86
N ILE A 103 -11.50 4.34 12.26
CA ILE A 103 -11.44 2.89 12.06
C ILE A 103 -12.53 2.17 12.87
N ARG A 104 -12.69 2.50 14.15
CA ARG A 104 -13.74 1.90 15.00
C ARG A 104 -15.15 2.21 14.50
N ASP A 105 -15.39 3.45 14.07
CA ASP A 105 -16.68 3.88 13.51
C ASP A 105 -17.01 3.20 12.16
N LYS A 106 -16.05 2.50 11.54
CA LYS A 106 -16.23 1.74 10.30
C LYS A 106 -16.22 0.23 10.50
N GLU A 107 -16.14 -0.25 11.74
CA GLU A 107 -16.12 -1.68 12.03
C GLU A 107 -17.40 -2.37 11.55
N ASP A 108 -18.57 -1.76 11.83
CA ASP A 108 -19.91 -2.26 11.50
C ASP A 108 -20.51 -1.64 10.23
N VAL A 109 -19.66 -1.13 9.32
CA VAL A 109 -20.10 -0.51 8.06
C VAL A 109 -19.79 -1.41 6.87
N GLU A 110 -20.84 -1.81 6.16
CA GLU A 110 -20.72 -2.60 4.93
C GLU A 110 -21.13 -1.80 3.69
N THR A 111 -20.46 -2.03 2.58
CA THR A 111 -20.86 -1.49 1.27
C THR A 111 -21.97 -2.36 0.68
N VAL A 112 -23.02 -1.73 0.15
CA VAL A 112 -24.13 -2.41 -0.51
C VAL A 112 -24.04 -2.19 -2.02
N PHE A 113 -24.02 -3.31 -2.76
CA PHE A 113 -23.98 -3.35 -4.21
C PHE A 113 -25.33 -3.81 -4.76
N GLU A 114 -25.72 -3.28 -5.92
CA GLU A 114 -26.90 -3.70 -6.67
C GLU A 114 -26.52 -4.00 -8.12
N ASP A 115 -27.00 -5.12 -8.65
CA ASP A 115 -26.86 -5.48 -10.05
C ASP A 115 -27.99 -4.90 -10.93
N VAL A 116 -27.86 -5.04 -12.25
CA VAL A 116 -28.87 -4.58 -13.23
C VAL A 116 -30.24 -5.27 -13.09
N SER A 117 -30.32 -6.37 -12.34
CA SER A 117 -31.55 -7.11 -12.07
C SER A 117 -32.19 -6.71 -10.72
N GLY A 118 -31.57 -5.79 -9.98
CA GLY A 118 -32.02 -5.35 -8.66
C GLY A 118 -31.61 -6.29 -7.51
N ASN A 119 -30.75 -7.27 -7.76
CA ASN A 119 -30.22 -8.12 -6.68
C ASN A 119 -29.20 -7.33 -5.86
N ARG A 120 -29.27 -7.47 -4.53
CA ARG A 120 -28.36 -6.79 -3.61
C ARG A 120 -27.38 -7.76 -2.96
N ALA A 121 -26.16 -7.27 -2.75
CA ALA A 121 -25.12 -7.95 -1.98
C ALA A 121 -24.43 -6.95 -1.04
N SER A 122 -24.08 -7.39 0.17
CA SER A 122 -23.24 -6.64 1.12
C SER A 122 -21.98 -7.46 1.44
N GLY A 123 -21.01 -6.86 2.13
CA GLY A 123 -19.84 -7.59 2.63
C GLY A 123 -18.46 -7.08 2.22
N SER A 124 -18.31 -5.80 1.82
CA SER A 124 -16.98 -5.17 1.76
C SER A 124 -16.95 -3.95 2.68
N LYS A 125 -15.96 -3.87 3.56
CA LYS A 125 -15.70 -2.64 4.33
C LYS A 125 -15.31 -1.52 3.36
N PRO A 126 -15.79 -0.28 3.58
CA PRO A 126 -15.61 0.82 2.62
C PRO A 126 -14.26 1.54 2.73
N HIS A 127 -13.31 1.08 3.57
CA HIS A 127 -12.06 1.80 3.82
C HIS A 127 -10.80 1.00 3.48
N ARG A 128 -9.82 1.72 2.95
CA ARG A 128 -8.54 1.17 2.48
C ARG A 128 -7.56 0.70 3.56
N PHE A 129 -7.96 0.78 4.82
CA PHE A 129 -7.14 0.37 5.98
C PHE A 129 -7.66 -0.93 6.58
N ASP A 130 -8.76 -1.47 6.05
CA ASP A 130 -9.31 -2.74 6.47
C ASP A 130 -8.37 -3.90 6.08
N PRO A 131 -8.22 -4.94 6.93
CA PRO A 131 -7.37 -6.10 6.62
C PRO A 131 -7.70 -6.76 5.28
N GLU A 132 -8.97 -6.89 4.90
CA GLU A 132 -9.35 -7.47 3.60
C GLU A 132 -8.92 -6.58 2.42
N TYR A 133 -8.83 -5.27 2.63
CA TYR A 133 -8.27 -4.38 1.61
C TYR A 133 -6.78 -4.64 1.43
N ALA A 134 -6.04 -4.83 2.53
CA ALA A 134 -4.65 -5.25 2.44
C ALA A 134 -4.56 -6.57 1.66
N ASP A 135 -5.45 -7.53 1.93
CA ASP A 135 -5.49 -8.81 1.23
C ASP A 135 -5.62 -8.66 -0.29
N LYS A 136 -6.56 -7.81 -0.72
CA LYS A 136 -6.75 -7.46 -2.12
C LYS A 136 -5.49 -6.83 -2.72
N GLN A 137 -4.75 -6.00 -1.99
CA GLN A 137 -3.52 -5.40 -2.52
C GLN A 137 -2.39 -6.42 -2.72
N TYR A 138 -2.26 -7.40 -1.82
CA TYR A 138 -1.26 -8.46 -1.99
C TYR A 138 -1.61 -9.41 -3.12
N ALA A 139 -2.89 -9.76 -3.29
CA ALA A 139 -3.34 -10.53 -4.45
C ALA A 139 -2.94 -9.81 -5.77
N LYS A 140 -3.19 -8.50 -5.86
CA LYS A 140 -2.77 -7.68 -7.00
C LYS A 140 -1.25 -7.65 -7.21
N LEU A 141 -0.48 -7.61 -6.12
CA LEU A 141 0.98 -7.67 -6.20
C LEU A 141 1.46 -9.01 -6.75
N LYS A 142 0.82 -10.11 -6.35
CA LYS A 142 1.08 -11.45 -6.90
C LYS A 142 0.72 -11.54 -8.39
N ASP A 143 -0.33 -10.84 -8.82
CA ASP A 143 -0.66 -10.76 -10.25
C ASP A 143 0.37 -9.97 -11.04
N LEU A 144 0.82 -8.83 -10.50
CA LEU A 144 1.90 -8.04 -11.07
C LEU A 144 3.16 -8.89 -11.27
N GLU A 145 3.58 -9.59 -10.22
CA GLU A 145 4.74 -10.48 -10.23
C GLU A 145 4.59 -11.56 -11.31
N ARG A 146 3.47 -12.28 -11.31
CA ARG A 146 3.20 -13.37 -12.25
C ARG A 146 3.17 -12.86 -13.69
N GLY A 147 2.43 -11.80 -13.96
CA GLY A 147 2.26 -11.24 -15.30
C GLY A 147 3.57 -10.72 -15.89
N ILE A 148 4.34 -9.97 -15.11
CA ILE A 148 5.66 -9.47 -15.55
C ILE A 148 6.65 -10.62 -15.73
N SER A 149 6.65 -11.62 -14.84
CA SER A 149 7.54 -12.77 -14.95
C SER A 149 7.22 -13.62 -16.18
N GLU A 150 5.94 -13.83 -16.49
CA GLU A 150 5.50 -14.52 -17.69
C GLU A 150 5.92 -13.76 -18.95
N GLU A 151 5.74 -12.44 -18.97
CA GLU A 151 6.02 -11.63 -20.17
C GLU A 151 7.51 -11.37 -20.41
N TYR A 152 8.28 -11.06 -19.37
CA TYR A 152 9.70 -10.72 -19.51
C TYR A 152 10.58 -11.98 -19.43
N GLY A 153 10.09 -13.04 -18.79
CA GLY A 153 10.76 -14.33 -18.65
C GLY A 153 12.18 -14.17 -18.09
N LYS A 154 13.14 -14.89 -18.68
CA LYS A 154 14.56 -14.88 -18.27
C LYS A 154 15.25 -13.52 -18.39
N ARG A 155 14.62 -12.54 -19.04
CA ARG A 155 15.16 -11.19 -19.22
C ARG A 155 14.75 -10.25 -18.08
N LEU A 156 13.84 -10.67 -17.20
CA LEU A 156 13.39 -9.88 -16.07
C LEU A 156 14.55 -9.52 -15.13
N HIS A 157 14.84 -8.23 -15.04
CA HIS A 157 15.68 -7.67 -14.00
C HIS A 157 14.81 -6.81 -13.09
N THR A 158 15.05 -6.87 -11.80
CA THR A 158 14.35 -6.06 -10.82
C THR A 158 15.34 -5.16 -10.11
N ALA A 159 14.91 -3.95 -9.79
CA ALA A 159 15.67 -3.03 -8.98
C ALA A 159 14.78 -2.40 -7.93
N MET A 160 15.35 -2.12 -6.76
CA MET A 160 14.74 -1.30 -5.75
C MET A 160 15.50 0.00 -5.63
N LEU A 161 14.76 1.10 -5.74
CA LEU A 161 15.26 2.45 -5.48
C LEU A 161 14.63 2.95 -4.19
N THR A 162 15.46 3.42 -3.26
CA THR A 162 15.00 4.01 -2.00
C THR A 162 15.19 5.52 -2.06
N PHE A 163 14.13 6.26 -1.75
CA PHE A 163 14.15 7.72 -1.68
C PHE A 163 13.78 8.17 -0.27
N THR A 164 14.65 8.94 0.36
CA THR A 164 14.50 9.38 1.75
C THR A 164 14.56 10.90 1.84
N ALA A 165 13.91 11.45 2.87
CA ALA A 165 13.93 12.87 3.18
C ALA A 165 14.17 13.04 4.67
N SER A 166 15.03 13.98 5.05
CA SER A 166 15.28 14.34 6.45
C SER A 166 13.97 14.69 7.13
N SER A 167 13.77 14.16 8.33
CA SER A 167 12.58 14.38 9.15
C SER A 167 12.69 15.59 10.07
N THR A 168 13.84 16.27 10.04
CA THR A 168 14.19 17.40 10.89
C THR A 168 14.62 18.61 10.07
N ASP A 169 14.50 19.80 10.65
CA ASP A 169 15.06 21.04 10.10
C ASP A 169 16.57 21.18 10.43
N ASP A 170 17.19 22.26 9.95
CA ASP A 170 18.61 22.56 10.16
C ASP A 170 19.02 22.64 11.65
N ASP A 171 18.07 22.88 12.55
CA ASP A 171 18.28 22.92 14.01
C ASP A 171 18.05 21.54 14.67
N GLY A 172 17.77 20.49 13.88
CA GLY A 172 17.46 19.14 14.34
C GLY A 172 16.05 19.01 14.92
N ARG A 173 15.16 19.99 14.69
CA ARG A 173 13.78 19.94 15.20
C ARG A 173 12.89 19.17 14.23
N PRO A 174 11.96 18.32 14.71
CA PRO A 174 11.08 17.58 13.82
C PRO A 174 10.19 18.48 12.96
N LEU A 175 10.15 18.18 11.66
CA LEU A 175 9.27 18.83 10.71
C LEU A 175 7.80 18.46 10.97
N PRO A 176 6.82 19.30 10.59
CA PRO A 176 5.44 18.84 10.50
C PRO A 176 5.32 17.67 9.50
N PRO A 177 4.58 16.59 9.81
CA PRO A 177 4.57 15.37 9.01
C PRO A 177 4.00 15.53 7.59
N VAL A 178 3.05 16.44 7.38
CA VAL A 178 2.55 16.75 6.02
C VAL A 178 3.62 17.49 5.21
N ASP A 179 4.41 18.35 5.86
CA ASP A 179 5.44 19.14 5.20
C ASP A 179 6.60 18.24 4.77
N HIS A 180 6.98 17.29 5.64
CA HIS A 180 7.89 16.21 5.30
C HIS A 180 7.39 15.38 4.11
N LEU A 181 6.14 14.90 4.15
CA LEU A 181 5.57 14.08 3.09
C LEU A 181 5.50 14.83 1.75
N ASP A 182 5.11 16.10 1.76
CA ASP A 182 5.10 16.92 0.56
C ASP A 182 6.52 17.19 0.04
N GLY A 183 7.48 17.43 0.93
CA GLY A 183 8.90 17.56 0.60
C GLY A 183 9.45 16.30 -0.06
N LEU A 184 9.22 15.12 0.51
CA LEU A 184 9.59 13.82 -0.06
C LEU A 184 9.00 13.63 -1.47
N LEU A 185 7.73 14.01 -1.65
CA LEU A 185 7.00 13.84 -2.91
C LEU A 185 7.29 14.91 -3.97
N SER A 186 7.92 16.03 -3.61
CA SER A 186 8.21 17.15 -4.52
C SER A 186 9.05 16.72 -5.73
N SER A 187 9.99 15.80 -5.52
CA SER A 187 10.86 15.24 -6.56
C SER A 187 10.22 14.22 -7.50
N TRP A 188 8.98 13.78 -7.23
CA TRP A 188 8.37 12.60 -7.86
C TRP A 188 8.30 12.68 -9.40
N GLU A 189 8.00 13.86 -9.95
CA GLU A 189 8.01 14.08 -11.40
C GLU A 189 9.42 13.96 -11.98
N ALA A 190 10.40 14.60 -11.35
CA ALA A 190 11.80 14.57 -11.80
C ALA A 190 12.37 13.15 -11.78
N VAL A 191 12.09 12.39 -10.71
CA VAL A 191 12.49 10.98 -10.57
C VAL A 191 11.91 10.14 -11.70
N ARG A 192 10.61 10.27 -12.00
CA ARG A 192 9.97 9.52 -13.09
C ARG A 192 10.57 9.85 -14.45
N ARG A 193 10.75 11.14 -14.77
CA ARG A 193 11.39 11.54 -16.04
C ARG A 193 12.84 11.05 -16.14
N ALA A 194 13.56 11.01 -15.03
CA ALA A 194 14.91 10.47 -14.99
C ALA A 194 14.93 8.96 -15.20
N LEU A 195 13.99 8.24 -14.61
CA LEU A 195 13.82 6.81 -14.82
C LEU A 195 13.47 6.49 -16.29
N ASP A 196 12.56 7.26 -16.90
CA ASP A 196 12.22 7.13 -18.31
C ASP A 196 13.44 7.29 -19.24
N ARG A 197 14.31 8.29 -18.95
CA ARG A 197 15.55 8.48 -19.71
C ARG A 197 16.58 7.38 -19.47
N ALA A 198 16.76 6.98 -18.22
CA ALA A 198 17.69 5.93 -17.82
C ALA A 198 17.37 4.58 -18.46
N LEU A 199 16.08 4.34 -18.72
CA LEU A 199 15.56 3.10 -19.31
C LEU A 199 15.07 3.29 -20.75
N ASP A 200 15.47 4.37 -21.43
CA ASP A 200 15.09 4.62 -22.82
C ASP A 200 15.45 3.41 -23.72
N GLY A 201 14.51 3.05 -24.60
CA GLY A 201 14.61 1.85 -25.42
C GLY A 201 14.37 0.52 -24.70
N ARG A 202 13.97 0.52 -23.42
CA ARG A 202 13.60 -0.70 -22.66
C ARG A 202 12.15 -0.66 -22.25
N ARG A 203 11.52 -1.84 -22.22
CA ARG A 203 10.21 -2.00 -21.56
C ARG A 203 10.46 -2.13 -20.07
N TYR A 204 9.72 -1.37 -19.28
CA TYR A 204 9.83 -1.44 -17.84
C TYR A 204 8.51 -1.04 -17.18
N GLU A 205 8.29 -1.54 -15.98
CA GLU A 205 7.20 -1.14 -15.11
C GLU A 205 7.74 -0.74 -13.74
N ARG A 206 6.95 0.02 -12.97
CA ARG A 206 7.33 0.40 -11.61
C ARG A 206 6.16 0.34 -10.64
N LEU A 207 6.47 0.02 -9.39
CA LEU A 207 5.57 0.15 -8.26
C LEU A 207 6.30 0.88 -7.14
N ALA A 208 5.81 2.05 -6.76
CA ALA A 208 6.31 2.76 -5.58
C ALA A 208 5.35 2.65 -4.39
N ILE A 209 5.94 2.54 -3.20
CA ILE A 209 5.25 2.36 -1.92
C ILE A 209 5.78 3.41 -0.96
N LEU A 210 4.87 4.14 -0.30
CA LEU A 210 5.17 4.94 0.86
C LEU A 210 5.23 4.03 2.10
N GLU A 211 6.44 3.77 2.59
CA GLU A 211 6.66 2.91 3.77
C GLU A 211 6.94 3.78 5.00
N PRO A 212 6.30 3.50 6.15
CA PRO A 212 6.61 4.19 7.39
C PRO A 212 7.98 3.77 7.95
N HIS A 213 8.85 4.73 8.20
CA HIS A 213 10.01 4.55 9.08
C HIS A 213 9.56 4.35 10.54
N GLN A 214 10.43 3.89 11.42
CA GLN A 214 10.13 3.71 12.86
C GLN A 214 9.73 5.03 13.56
N SER A 215 10.13 6.16 13.01
CA SER A 215 9.67 7.50 13.42
C SER A 215 8.21 7.81 13.06
N GLY A 216 7.64 7.10 12.09
CA GLY A 216 6.33 7.32 11.47
C GLY A 216 6.36 8.21 10.23
N TYR A 217 7.49 8.88 9.93
CA TYR A 217 7.68 9.57 8.65
C TYR A 217 7.83 8.56 7.51
N PHE A 218 7.58 8.99 6.29
CA PHE A 218 7.64 8.11 5.12
C PHE A 218 9.01 8.13 4.44
N HIS A 219 9.39 7.00 3.86
CA HIS A 219 10.32 6.94 2.74
C HIS A 219 9.64 6.23 1.57
N ILE A 220 10.21 6.33 0.37
CA ILE A 220 9.67 5.68 -0.82
C ILE A 220 10.56 4.52 -1.21
N HIS A 221 9.97 3.33 -1.31
CA HIS A 221 10.55 2.22 -2.05
C HIS A 221 9.92 2.15 -3.43
N MET A 222 10.73 2.16 -4.49
CA MET A 222 10.29 1.96 -5.87
C MET A 222 10.90 0.68 -6.42
N ALA A 223 10.06 -0.33 -6.58
CA ALA A 223 10.37 -1.49 -7.38
C ALA A 223 10.28 -1.13 -8.87
N VAL A 224 11.32 -1.48 -9.61
CA VAL A 224 11.42 -1.29 -11.06
C VAL A 224 11.65 -2.65 -11.70
N PHE A 225 10.78 -3.03 -12.62
CA PHE A 225 10.83 -4.30 -13.35
C PHE A 225 11.22 -4.01 -14.79
N VAL A 226 12.35 -4.54 -15.25
CA VAL A 226 12.95 -4.18 -16.55
C VAL A 226 13.08 -5.42 -17.42
N ASP A 227 12.66 -5.29 -18.68
CA ASP A 227 12.89 -6.29 -19.72
C ASP A 227 14.32 -6.13 -20.29
N GLY A 228 15.28 -6.73 -19.60
CA GLY A 228 16.68 -6.77 -20.00
C GLY A 228 17.64 -6.23 -18.94
N PRO A 229 18.95 -6.36 -19.18
CA PRO A 229 19.96 -6.16 -18.15
C PRO A 229 20.09 -4.71 -17.71
N VAL A 230 20.04 -4.49 -16.39
CA VAL A 230 20.32 -3.20 -15.75
C VAL A 230 21.40 -3.37 -14.69
N ARG A 231 22.07 -2.27 -14.36
CA ARG A 231 23.06 -2.19 -13.28
C ARG A 231 22.69 -1.03 -12.37
N THR A 232 23.27 -0.97 -11.17
CA THR A 232 23.12 0.18 -10.27
C THR A 232 23.40 1.51 -10.97
N SER A 233 24.48 1.60 -11.76
CA SER A 233 24.81 2.80 -12.53
C SER A 233 23.79 3.17 -13.61
N THR A 234 22.96 2.23 -14.08
CA THR A 234 21.83 2.55 -14.97
C THR A 234 20.78 3.39 -14.24
N LEU A 235 20.66 3.23 -12.92
CA LEU A 235 19.60 3.82 -12.11
C LEU A 235 20.10 4.96 -11.21
N ALA A 236 21.30 5.48 -11.46
CA ALA A 236 21.85 6.62 -10.75
C ALA A 236 21.06 7.92 -11.01
N GLU A 237 20.65 8.17 -12.27
CA GLU A 237 19.90 9.39 -12.64
C GLU A 237 18.62 9.63 -11.83
N PRO A 238 17.76 8.62 -11.58
CA PRO A 238 16.63 8.75 -10.65
C PRO A 238 17.00 9.22 -9.24
N ILE A 239 18.09 8.71 -8.66
CA ILE A 239 18.56 9.09 -7.33
C ILE A 239 19.08 10.53 -7.35
N GLU A 240 19.91 10.88 -8.33
CA GLU A 240 20.36 12.27 -8.53
C GLU A 240 19.19 13.24 -8.70
N ALA A 241 18.15 12.83 -9.44
CA ALA A 241 16.97 13.63 -9.64
C ALA A 241 16.17 13.80 -8.34
N HIS A 242 16.16 12.80 -7.46
CA HIS A 242 15.57 12.94 -6.14
C HIS A 242 16.30 13.98 -5.30
N VAL A 243 17.61 13.79 -5.09
CA VAL A 243 18.44 14.69 -4.27
C VAL A 243 18.44 16.13 -4.80
N ARG A 244 18.40 16.31 -6.12
CA ARG A 244 18.38 17.65 -6.73
C ARG A 244 17.03 18.37 -6.58
N ASN A 245 15.92 17.64 -6.45
CA ASN A 245 14.56 18.21 -6.50
C ASN A 245 13.76 18.00 -5.20
N CYS A 246 14.38 17.46 -4.16
CA CYS A 246 13.82 17.33 -2.83
C CYS A 246 14.74 18.08 -1.87
N ASP A 247 14.28 19.22 -1.36
CA ASP A 247 15.07 20.08 -0.46
C ASP A 247 15.44 19.38 0.86
N LEU A 248 14.74 18.31 1.21
CA LEU A 248 14.97 17.50 2.40
C LEU A 248 15.89 16.29 2.13
N ALA A 249 16.30 16.05 0.89
CA ALA A 249 17.12 14.89 0.53
C ALA A 249 18.60 15.28 0.46
N GLU A 250 19.44 14.48 1.11
CA GLU A 250 20.88 14.72 1.18
C GLU A 250 21.67 13.56 0.55
N TRP A 251 22.83 13.86 -0.02
CA TRP A 251 23.72 12.86 -0.61
C TRP A 251 24.24 11.86 0.42
N ASP A 252 24.37 12.27 1.68
CA ASP A 252 24.79 11.40 2.78
C ASP A 252 23.78 10.26 3.03
N ALA A 253 22.53 10.40 2.60
CA ALA A 253 21.51 9.36 2.65
C ALA A 253 21.34 8.57 1.33
N HIS A 254 22.02 8.99 0.25
CA HIS A 254 21.81 8.48 -1.11
C HIS A 254 23.13 8.10 -1.79
N ASP A 255 23.99 7.38 -1.07
CA ASP A 255 25.22 6.82 -1.64
C ASP A 255 24.89 5.77 -2.70
N LEU A 256 25.36 5.98 -3.93
CA LEU A 256 25.10 5.10 -5.07
C LEU A 256 25.86 3.76 -4.98
N ASP A 257 26.89 3.69 -4.15
CA ASP A 257 27.64 2.45 -3.89
C ASP A 257 27.01 1.62 -2.75
N ASP A 258 25.94 2.11 -2.12
CA ASP A 258 25.21 1.44 -1.05
C ASP A 258 23.95 0.73 -1.58
N ASP A 259 23.86 -0.58 -1.33
CA ASP A 259 22.72 -1.42 -1.71
C ASP A 259 21.38 -0.99 -1.08
N SER A 260 21.40 -0.18 -0.01
CA SER A 260 20.19 0.40 0.58
C SER A 260 19.59 1.53 -0.27
N THR A 261 20.40 2.20 -1.12
CA THR A 261 19.97 3.24 -2.06
C THR A 261 19.45 2.63 -3.36
N VAL A 262 20.26 1.74 -3.96
CA VAL A 262 19.92 1.02 -5.19
C VAL A 262 20.36 -0.42 -5.07
N SER A 263 19.41 -1.35 -5.08
CA SER A 263 19.71 -2.79 -5.21
C SER A 263 19.15 -3.33 -6.51
N VAL A 264 19.94 -4.14 -7.23
CA VAL A 264 19.55 -4.76 -8.49
C VAL A 264 19.63 -6.28 -8.35
N ARG A 265 18.57 -6.98 -8.77
CA ARG A 265 18.48 -8.44 -8.83
C ARG A 265 18.10 -8.88 -10.25
N HIS A 266 18.45 -10.12 -10.58
CA HIS A 266 18.12 -10.74 -11.86
C HIS A 266 17.34 -12.03 -11.61
N ALA A 267 16.16 -12.14 -12.23
CA ALA A 267 15.40 -13.38 -12.24
C ALA A 267 15.86 -14.22 -13.45
N GLY A 268 16.43 -15.40 -13.19
CA GLY A 268 16.77 -16.37 -14.24
C GLY A 268 18.25 -16.63 -14.50
N GLY A 269 19.08 -16.68 -13.46
CA GLY A 269 20.35 -17.40 -13.56
C GLY A 269 20.10 -18.89 -13.88
N ASP A 270 21.02 -19.53 -14.59
CA ASP A 270 21.00 -20.99 -14.87
C ASP A 270 21.17 -21.74 -13.53
N ARG A 271 20.08 -21.85 -12.77
CA ARG A 271 19.99 -22.61 -11.53
C ARG A 271 18.63 -23.26 -11.47
N THR A 272 18.65 -24.53 -11.17
CA THR A 272 17.55 -25.50 -11.10
C THR A 272 16.52 -25.23 -10.00
N ASP A 273 16.43 -24.01 -9.49
CA ASP A 273 15.72 -23.72 -8.25
C ASP A 273 14.55 -22.76 -8.54
N ASP A 274 13.34 -23.27 -8.31
CA ASP A 274 12.04 -22.57 -8.33
C ASP A 274 12.02 -21.38 -7.33
N ASP A 275 13.01 -21.30 -6.45
CA ASP A 275 13.12 -20.37 -5.32
C ASP A 275 13.42 -18.90 -5.72
N SER A 276 13.89 -18.61 -6.94
CA SER A 276 14.32 -17.25 -7.33
C SER A 276 13.16 -16.30 -7.66
N LEU A 277 12.00 -16.84 -8.03
CA LEU A 277 10.78 -16.05 -8.24
C LEU A 277 10.08 -15.78 -6.91
N ASP A 278 10.02 -16.76 -6.02
CA ASP A 278 9.52 -16.58 -4.65
C ASP A 278 10.22 -15.44 -3.90
N GLU A 279 11.49 -15.18 -4.22
CA GLU A 279 12.28 -14.08 -3.65
C GLU A 279 11.75 -12.69 -4.00
N LEU A 280 11.16 -12.46 -5.18
CA LEU A 280 10.66 -11.13 -5.58
C LEU A 280 9.37 -10.76 -4.83
N ALA A 281 8.45 -11.72 -4.70
CA ALA A 281 7.26 -11.53 -3.89
C ALA A 281 7.59 -11.39 -2.42
N ILE A 282 8.48 -12.22 -1.86
CA ILE A 282 8.91 -12.11 -0.47
C ILE A 282 9.56 -10.74 -0.26
N TYR A 283 10.37 -10.29 -1.22
CA TYR A 283 11.02 -8.99 -1.18
C TYR A 283 10.00 -7.84 -1.23
N LEU A 284 9.00 -7.88 -2.11
CA LEU A 284 7.97 -6.84 -2.17
C LEU A 284 7.00 -6.93 -0.98
N ALA A 285 6.72 -8.13 -0.47
CA ALA A 285 5.88 -8.40 0.70
C ALA A 285 6.51 -7.91 2.01
N GLU A 286 7.84 -7.95 2.13
CA GLU A 286 8.57 -7.37 3.27
C GLU A 286 8.25 -5.87 3.41
N TYR A 287 8.12 -5.15 2.28
CA TYR A 287 7.74 -3.72 2.22
C TYR A 287 6.23 -3.46 2.23
N LEU A 288 5.41 -4.51 2.15
CA LEU A 288 3.98 -4.37 2.40
C LEU A 288 3.66 -4.14 3.87
N GLY A 289 4.66 -4.33 4.75
CA GLY A 289 4.74 -3.90 6.13
C GLY A 289 3.37 -3.69 6.75
N THR A 290 2.87 -4.72 7.46
CA THR A 290 1.56 -4.82 8.12
C THR A 290 0.45 -5.41 7.26
N TYR A 291 0.56 -6.71 7.00
CA TYR A 291 -0.42 -7.47 6.27
C TYR A 291 -1.26 -8.32 7.24
N GLY A 292 -2.58 -8.15 7.19
CA GLY A 292 -3.54 -9.03 7.87
C GLY A 292 -3.86 -8.73 9.33
N ASP A 293 -3.08 -7.92 10.05
CA ASP A 293 -3.45 -7.54 11.42
C ASP A 293 -4.40 -6.34 11.46
N ASP A 294 -5.16 -6.25 12.55
CA ASP A 294 -6.00 -5.09 12.84
C ASP A 294 -5.16 -3.80 12.77
N PRO A 295 -5.58 -2.79 11.96
CA PRO A 295 -4.88 -1.51 11.87
C PRO A 295 -4.66 -0.82 13.23
N LEU A 296 -5.49 -1.09 14.24
CA LEU A 296 -5.37 -0.53 15.59
C LEU A 296 -4.38 -1.28 16.50
N ASP A 297 -4.02 -2.52 16.14
CA ASP A 297 -3.00 -3.32 16.84
C ASP A 297 -1.59 -3.10 16.27
N GLN A 298 -1.49 -2.35 15.16
CA GLN A 298 -0.20 -2.05 14.53
C GLN A 298 0.70 -1.18 15.42
N PRO A 299 2.03 -1.23 15.22
CA PRO A 299 2.95 -0.34 15.92
C PRO A 299 2.57 1.14 15.77
N GLU A 300 2.79 1.94 16.82
CA GLU A 300 2.38 3.37 16.87
C GLU A 300 2.84 4.16 15.64
N HIS A 301 4.05 3.90 15.14
CA HIS A 301 4.58 4.58 13.96
C HIS A 301 3.84 4.24 12.67
N VAL A 302 3.34 3.01 12.53
CA VAL A 302 2.50 2.60 11.39
C VAL A 302 1.13 3.25 11.48
N GLN A 303 0.52 3.27 12.67
CA GLN A 303 -0.76 3.95 12.90
C GLN A 303 -0.67 5.44 12.56
N ALA A 304 0.37 6.12 13.03
CA ALA A 304 0.55 7.54 12.77
C ALA A 304 0.82 7.85 11.28
N ALA A 305 1.54 6.97 10.59
CA ALA A 305 1.72 7.08 9.15
C ALA A 305 0.40 6.85 8.37
N ASN A 306 -0.41 5.87 8.78
CA ASN A 306 -1.75 5.66 8.22
C ASN A 306 -2.67 6.84 8.44
N ALA A 307 -2.64 7.45 9.63
CA ALA A 307 -3.36 8.66 9.96
C ALA A 307 -2.93 9.82 9.05
N LEU A 308 -1.64 9.95 8.74
CA LEU A 308 -1.14 10.96 7.81
C LEU A 308 -1.67 10.74 6.38
N LEU A 309 -1.64 9.50 5.88
CA LEU A 309 -2.21 9.18 4.58
C LEU A 309 -3.72 9.45 4.56
N TRP A 310 -4.44 9.09 5.63
CA TRP A 310 -5.86 9.34 5.81
C TRP A 310 -6.14 10.85 5.76
N ALA A 311 -5.50 11.63 6.61
CA ALA A 311 -5.69 13.09 6.72
C ALA A 311 -5.40 13.83 5.40
N THR A 312 -4.37 13.41 4.67
CA THR A 312 -3.97 14.03 3.40
C THR A 312 -4.72 13.46 2.19
N GLY A 313 -5.34 12.29 2.30
CA GLY A 313 -5.89 11.54 1.17
C GLY A 313 -4.84 10.98 0.22
N ARG A 314 -3.55 11.00 0.58
CA ARG A 314 -2.46 10.49 -0.27
C ARG A 314 -2.56 8.97 -0.40
N GLN A 315 -2.23 8.44 -1.57
CA GLN A 315 -2.17 7.00 -1.83
C GLN A 315 -0.82 6.42 -1.42
N ARG A 316 -0.85 5.30 -0.69
CA ARG A 316 0.35 4.55 -0.30
C ARG A 316 1.05 3.94 -1.52
N TRP A 317 0.27 3.39 -2.46
CA TRP A 317 0.77 2.66 -3.63
C TRP A 317 0.68 3.52 -4.88
N ARG A 318 1.70 3.43 -5.73
CA ARG A 318 1.85 4.26 -6.94
C ARG A 318 2.41 3.45 -8.12
N PRO A 319 1.65 2.46 -8.63
CA PRO A 319 2.04 1.70 -9.82
C PRO A 319 2.09 2.58 -11.09
N SER A 320 2.91 2.20 -12.07
CA SER A 320 2.79 2.66 -13.46
C SER A 320 1.50 2.11 -14.10
N ASN A 321 1.09 2.69 -15.23
CA ASN A 321 -0.11 2.24 -15.93
C ASN A 321 0.00 0.77 -16.39
N GLY A 322 1.18 0.33 -16.84
CA GLY A 322 1.39 -1.07 -17.20
C GLY A 322 1.42 -1.98 -15.97
N ALA A 323 2.07 -1.58 -14.88
CA ALA A 323 1.96 -2.30 -13.60
C ALA A 323 0.49 -2.47 -13.16
N GLN A 324 -0.34 -1.42 -13.25
CA GLN A 324 -1.77 -1.54 -12.98
C GLN A 324 -2.48 -2.56 -13.88
N SER A 325 -2.06 -2.67 -15.14
CA SER A 325 -2.65 -3.66 -16.07
C SER A 325 -2.31 -5.10 -15.68
N TYR A 326 -1.10 -5.37 -15.17
CA TYR A 326 -0.76 -6.70 -14.63
C TYR A 326 -1.40 -6.97 -13.27
N MET A 327 -1.63 -5.93 -12.46
CA MET A 327 -2.35 -6.02 -11.17
C MET A 327 -3.86 -6.31 -11.31
N ALA A 328 -4.39 -6.42 -12.53
CA ALA A 328 -5.80 -6.71 -12.77
C ALA A 328 -6.02 -8.23 -12.85
N THR A 329 -6.40 -8.83 -11.72
CA THR A 329 -6.79 -10.23 -11.60
C THR A 329 -8.09 -10.47 -12.39
N GLU A 330 -7.99 -11.19 -13.51
CA GLU A 330 -9.10 -11.66 -14.35
C GLU A 330 -9.91 -10.60 -15.12
N ALA A 331 -10.27 -10.95 -16.35
CA ALA A 331 -11.21 -10.15 -17.13
C ALA A 331 -12.58 -10.14 -16.44
N ARG A 332 -13.16 -8.95 -16.27
CA ARG A 332 -14.51 -8.80 -15.72
C ARG A 332 -15.47 -9.72 -16.48
N GLU A 333 -16.15 -10.62 -15.77
CA GLU A 333 -17.16 -11.49 -16.39
C GLU A 333 -18.21 -10.63 -17.11
N PRO A 334 -18.44 -10.83 -18.42
CA PRO A 334 -19.40 -10.04 -19.17
C PRO A 334 -20.80 -10.16 -18.54
N GLY A 335 -21.43 -9.03 -18.21
CA GLY A 335 -22.82 -8.99 -17.72
C GLY A 335 -23.00 -8.93 -16.20
N THR A 336 -21.93 -8.81 -15.41
CA THR A 336 -22.00 -8.54 -13.96
C THR A 336 -21.78 -7.06 -13.66
N ASP A 337 -22.73 -6.22 -14.09
CA ASP A 337 -22.72 -4.79 -13.78
C ASP A 337 -23.32 -4.56 -12.39
N TRP A 338 -22.47 -4.77 -11.38
CA TRP A 338 -22.73 -4.34 -10.01
C TRP A 338 -22.31 -2.89 -9.82
N SER A 339 -23.12 -2.13 -9.09
CA SER A 339 -22.86 -0.74 -8.73
C SER A 339 -23.05 -0.53 -7.22
N VAL A 340 -22.28 0.38 -6.63
CA VAL A 340 -22.47 0.75 -5.21
C VAL A 340 -23.74 1.60 -5.13
N VAL A 341 -24.70 1.16 -4.32
CA VAL A 341 -25.98 1.87 -4.11
C VAL A 341 -26.12 2.47 -2.73
N GLY A 342 -25.21 2.14 -1.81
CA GLY A 342 -25.21 2.68 -0.45
C GLY A 342 -24.28 1.94 0.49
N ILE A 343 -24.48 2.21 1.78
CA ILE A 343 -23.83 1.50 2.89
C ILE A 343 -24.90 0.97 3.84
N GLU A 344 -24.56 -0.08 4.56
CA GLU A 344 -25.31 -0.56 5.72
C GLU A 344 -24.53 -0.19 6.98
N VAL A 345 -25.21 0.39 7.96
CA VAL A 345 -24.65 0.78 9.25
C VAL A 345 -25.58 0.25 10.32
N ASP A 346 -25.11 -0.62 11.21
CA ASP A 346 -25.92 -1.22 12.27
C ASP A 346 -27.22 -1.89 11.76
N GLY A 347 -27.17 -2.49 10.56
CA GLY A 347 -28.34 -3.09 9.89
C GLY A 347 -29.28 -2.09 9.21
N GLU A 348 -28.96 -0.78 9.21
CA GLU A 348 -29.72 0.25 8.53
C GLU A 348 -29.08 0.61 7.17
N PHE A 349 -29.83 0.43 6.09
CA PHE A 349 -29.40 0.85 4.75
C PHE A 349 -29.46 2.38 4.60
N ARG A 350 -28.34 2.97 4.19
CA ARG A 350 -28.19 4.38 3.84
C ARG A 350 -27.84 4.49 2.35
N PRO A 351 -28.72 5.06 1.51
CA PRO A 351 -28.46 5.15 0.08
C PRO A 351 -27.26 6.06 -0.18
N ALA A 352 -26.49 5.72 -1.21
CA ALA A 352 -25.44 6.57 -1.72
C ALA A 352 -26.09 7.83 -2.32
N ASP A 353 -25.63 8.99 -1.89
CA ASP A 353 -26.03 10.26 -2.48
C ASP A 353 -25.11 10.55 -3.69
N PRO A 354 -25.63 10.52 -4.93
CA PRO A 354 -24.83 10.80 -6.12
C PRO A 354 -24.40 12.26 -6.23
N GLU A 355 -25.04 13.17 -5.50
CA GLU A 355 -24.75 14.61 -5.50
C GLU A 355 -23.85 15.01 -4.32
N ASN A 356 -23.88 14.26 -3.20
CA ASN A 356 -23.11 14.54 -1.98
C ASN A 356 -22.14 13.41 -1.60
N GLY A 357 -21.36 12.93 -2.57
CA GLY A 357 -20.29 11.95 -2.35
C GLY A 357 -18.93 12.60 -2.08
N GLY A 358 -18.23 12.18 -1.02
CA GLY A 358 -16.87 12.64 -0.77
C GLY A 358 -16.44 12.55 0.69
N VAL A 359 -15.19 12.95 0.94
CA VAL A 359 -14.67 13.21 2.28
C VAL A 359 -14.64 14.71 2.45
N ASP A 360 -15.22 15.24 3.52
CA ASP A 360 -15.17 16.66 3.81
C ASP A 360 -13.74 17.13 4.07
N ARG A 361 -13.42 18.32 3.58
CA ARG A 361 -12.07 18.88 3.66
C ARG A 361 -12.10 20.35 4.06
N PHE A 362 -11.01 20.77 4.69
CA PHE A 362 -10.71 22.18 4.92
C PHE A 362 -9.34 22.50 4.33
N THR A 363 -9.05 23.79 4.17
CA THR A 363 -7.74 24.28 3.75
C THR A 363 -7.20 25.19 4.84
N THR A 364 -5.96 24.95 5.27
CA THR A 364 -5.31 25.76 6.31
C THR A 364 -5.17 27.22 5.85
N ALA A 365 -5.44 28.18 6.74
CA ALA A 365 -5.47 29.59 6.38
C ALA A 365 -4.95 30.48 7.52
N GLY A 366 -3.82 31.17 7.32
CA GLY A 366 -3.36 32.19 8.25
C GLY A 366 -4.26 33.43 8.22
N LEU A 367 -4.18 34.25 9.26
CA LEU A 367 -4.92 35.52 9.43
C LEU A 367 -4.66 36.61 8.37
N ASP A 368 -3.82 36.36 7.37
CA ASP A 368 -3.59 37.37 6.34
C ASP A 368 -4.82 37.46 5.43
N PRO A 369 -5.55 38.60 5.46
CA PRO A 369 -6.64 38.81 4.52
C PRO A 369 -6.09 38.78 3.09
N PRO A 370 -6.87 38.30 2.11
CA PRO A 370 -6.44 38.34 0.72
C PRO A 370 -6.11 39.78 0.32
N ASP A 371 -4.91 39.98 -0.25
CA ASP A 371 -4.46 41.25 -0.85
C ASP A 371 -5.38 41.76 -1.97
#